data_AF-A0A2E2EQ19-F1
#
_entry.id   AF-A0A2E2EQ19-F1
#
_cell.length_a   1.000
_cell.length_b   1.000
_cell.length_c   1.000
_cell.angle_alpha   90.00
_cell.angle_beta   90.00
_cell.angle_gamma   90.00
#
_symmetry.space_group_name_H-M   'P 1'
#
loop_
_entity.id
_entity.type
_entity.pdbx_description
1 polymer ?
#
loop_
_entity_poly.entity_id
_entity_poly.type
_entity_poly.pdbx_seq_one_letter_code
_entity_poly.pdbx_strand_id
1 'polypeptide(L)'
;MEYKFQELAQILKSNGYNKVSTIQAPNFLLKFLGNFDREARSMRGVIGKTYNADVSSTMNTFNWEPIHIKKTILDTAESINKLI
;
A
#
# COMPACT_ATOMS: atom_id res chain seq x y z
N MET A 1 2.99 -10.00 -9.36
CA MET A 1 2.66 -10.28 -7.95
C MET A 1 1.47 -9.41 -7.58
N GLU A 2 0.45 -9.98 -6.94
CA GLU A 2 -0.73 -9.23 -6.48
C GLU A 2 -0.62 -9.03 -4.97
N TYR A 3 -0.81 -7.81 -4.49
CA TYR A 3 -0.84 -7.49 -3.06
C TYR A 3 -2.06 -6.64 -2.75
N LYS A 4 -2.82 -7.05 -1.75
CA LYS A 4 -3.95 -6.26 -1.26
C LYS A 4 -3.44 -5.21 -0.29
N PHE A 5 -4.01 -4.00 -0.31
CA PHE A 5 -3.67 -2.94 0.65
C PHE A 5 -3.78 -3.40 2.12
N GLN A 6 -4.73 -4.30 2.42
CA GLN A 6 -4.88 -4.89 3.76
C GLN A 6 -3.68 -5.74 4.18
N GLU A 7 -3.09 -6.51 3.26
CA GLU A 7 -1.91 -7.33 3.54
C GLU A 7 -0.71 -6.44 3.85
N LEU A 8 -0.54 -5.35 3.11
CA LEU A 8 0.51 -4.36 3.37
C LEU A 8 0.34 -3.72 4.76
N ALA A 9 -0.90 -3.37 5.13
CA ALA A 9 -1.21 -2.85 6.45
C ALA A 9 -0.95 -3.87 7.57
N GLN A 10 -1.23 -5.15 7.33
CA GLN A 10 -0.94 -6.24 8.28
C GLN A 10 0.57 -6.45 8.46
N ILE A 11 1.36 -6.34 7.38
CA ILE A 11 2.83 -6.38 7.46
C ILE A 11 3.32 -5.27 8.40
N LEU A 12 2.87 -4.03 8.21
CA LEU A 12 3.28 -2.93 9.09
C LEU A 12 2.86 -3.17 10.55
N LYS A 13 1.60 -3.55 10.78
CA LYS A 13 1.08 -3.77 12.13
C LYS A 13 1.82 -4.90 12.87
N SER A 14 2.14 -5.99 12.18
CA SER A 14 2.91 -7.10 12.76
C SER A 14 4.37 -6.76 13.07
N ASN A 15 4.93 -5.71 12.45
CA ASN A 15 6.29 -5.21 12.71
C ASN A 15 6.32 -4.03 13.71
N GLY A 16 5.28 -3.86 14.52
CA GLY A 16 5.25 -2.89 15.63
C GLY A 16 4.63 -1.52 15.31
N TYR A 17 4.17 -1.29 14.08
CA TYR A 17 3.48 -0.04 13.70
C TYR A 17 2.00 -0.07 14.11
N ASN A 18 1.73 0.11 15.41
CA ASN A 18 0.40 -0.05 16.01
C ASN A 18 -0.66 0.97 15.55
N LYS A 19 -0.25 2.10 15.00
CA LYS A 19 -1.16 3.15 14.48
C LYS A 19 -1.88 2.74 13.20
N VAL A 20 -1.38 1.71 12.50
CA VAL A 20 -1.94 1.26 11.22
C VAL A 20 -3.25 0.50 11.45
N SER A 21 -4.31 0.90 10.73
CA SER A 21 -5.57 0.17 10.71
C SER A 21 -5.54 -0.93 9.65
N THR A 22 -6.03 -2.12 10.01
CA THR A 22 -6.22 -3.27 9.11
C THR A 22 -7.69 -3.48 8.73
N ILE A 23 -8.59 -2.62 9.24
CA ILE A 23 -10.03 -2.72 9.03
C ILE A 23 -10.38 -2.19 7.64
N GLN A 24 -11.15 -2.95 6.87
CA GLN A 24 -11.65 -2.51 5.57
C GLN A 24 -12.93 -1.71 5.73
N ALA A 25 -12.90 -0.45 5.35
CA ALA A 25 -14.10 0.37 5.27
C ALA A 25 -14.85 0.10 3.94
N PRO A 26 -16.19 0.23 3.92
CA PRO A 26 -16.96 0.15 2.68
C PRO A 26 -16.56 1.22 1.66
N ASN A 27 -16.49 0.84 0.38
CA ASN A 27 -16.05 1.74 -0.70
C ASN A 27 -16.91 3.02 -0.81
N PHE A 28 -18.22 2.93 -0.61
CA PHE A 28 -19.12 4.08 -0.64
C PHE A 28 -18.77 5.11 0.45
N LEU A 29 -18.49 4.63 1.67
CA LEU A 29 -18.12 5.50 2.79
C LEU A 29 -16.80 6.24 2.51
N LEU A 30 -15.79 5.54 1.99
CA LEU A 30 -14.51 6.16 1.63
C LEU A 30 -14.67 7.21 0.53
N LYS A 31 -15.53 6.96 -0.47
CA LYS A 31 -15.83 7.94 -1.53
C LYS A 31 -16.52 9.19 -0.98
N PHE A 32 -17.45 9.00 -0.03
CA PHE A 32 -18.13 10.09 0.68
C PHE A 32 -17.17 10.91 1.53
N LEU A 33 -16.30 10.25 2.31
CA LEU A 33 -15.28 10.92 3.13
C LEU A 33 -14.32 11.79 2.30
N GLY A 34 -14.03 11.40 1.05
CA GLY A 34 -13.23 12.22 0.13
C GLY A 34 -13.82 13.59 -0.21
N ASN A 35 -15.08 13.88 0.16
CA ASN A 35 -15.61 15.24 0.07
C ASN A 35 -15.05 16.15 1.17
N PHE A 36 -14.72 15.60 2.34
CA PHE A 36 -14.27 16.35 3.52
C PHE A 36 -12.77 16.21 3.78
N ASP A 37 -12.22 15.01 3.53
CA ASP A 37 -10.80 14.71 3.77
C ASP A 37 -10.00 14.74 2.47
N ARG A 38 -8.89 15.50 2.47
CA ARG A 38 -8.05 15.70 1.27
C ARG A 38 -7.31 14.44 0.88
N GLU A 39 -6.88 13.64 1.84
CA GLU A 39 -6.12 12.41 1.59
C GLU A 39 -7.05 11.34 0.99
N ALA A 40 -8.25 11.18 1.55
CA ALA A 40 -9.30 10.33 0.99
C ALA A 40 -9.74 10.79 -0.41
N ARG A 41 -9.76 12.10 -0.67
CA ARG A 41 -10.03 12.65 -2.01
C ARG A 41 -8.98 12.22 -3.02
N SER A 42 -7.70 12.29 -2.64
CA SER A 42 -6.57 11.85 -3.48
C SER A 42 -6.69 10.35 -3.83
N MET A 43 -7.10 9.54 -2.86
CA MET A 43 -7.25 8.09 -3.04
C MET A 43 -8.50 7.67 -3.84
N ARG A 44 -9.39 8.61 -4.21
CA ARG A 44 -10.65 8.29 -4.93
C ARG A 44 -10.43 7.52 -6.23
N GLY A 45 -9.30 7.77 -6.93
CA GLY A 45 -8.97 7.09 -8.18
C GLY A 45 -8.61 5.61 -8.03
N VAL A 46 -8.19 5.19 -6.83
CA VAL A 46 -7.70 3.83 -6.53
C VAL A 46 -8.63 3.03 -5.63
N ILE A 47 -9.56 3.67 -4.91
CA ILE A 47 -10.50 2.99 -4.01
C ILE A 47 -11.35 1.96 -4.77
N GLY A 48 -11.30 0.71 -4.29
CA GLY A 48 -12.09 -0.41 -4.81
C GLY A 48 -11.58 -1.01 -6.12
N LYS A 49 -10.36 -0.65 -6.56
CA LYS A 49 -9.72 -1.22 -7.74
C LYS A 49 -8.60 -2.17 -7.32
N THR A 50 -8.48 -3.29 -8.02
CA THR A 50 -7.34 -4.19 -7.92
C THR A 50 -6.40 -3.91 -9.07
N TYR A 51 -5.13 -3.65 -8.77
CA TYR A 51 -4.10 -3.43 -9.77
C TYR A 51 -3.16 -4.62 -9.77
N ASN A 52 -3.02 -5.26 -10.93
CA ASN A 52 -2.06 -6.33 -11.14
C ASN A 52 -0.83 -5.77 -11.83
N ALA A 53 0.27 -5.72 -11.08
CA ALA A 53 1.57 -5.35 -11.62
C ALA A 53 2.32 -6.64 -12.04
N ASP A 54 2.34 -6.90 -13.35
CA ASP A 54 3.23 -7.91 -13.92
C ASP A 54 4.56 -7.27 -14.29
N VAL A 55 5.64 -7.86 -13.79
CA VAL A 55 7.02 -7.41 -13.97
C VAL A 55 7.85 -8.43 -14.76
N SER A 56 7.22 -9.50 -15.27
CA SER A 56 7.86 -10.59 -16.00
C SER A 56 8.71 -10.10 -17.18
N SER A 57 8.17 -9.17 -17.97
CA SER A 57 8.88 -8.57 -19.11
C SER A 57 10.17 -7.87 -18.69
N THR A 58 10.13 -7.07 -17.62
CA THR A 58 11.32 -6.36 -17.11
C THR A 58 12.37 -7.32 -16.57
N MET A 59 11.94 -8.34 -15.82
CA MET A 59 12.86 -9.38 -15.32
C MET A 59 13.59 -10.08 -16.46
N ASN A 60 12.87 -10.43 -17.52
CA ASN A 60 13.43 -11.10 -18.70
C ASN A 60 14.37 -10.19 -19.51
N THR A 61 14.01 -8.92 -19.69
CA THR A 61 14.81 -7.99 -20.51
C THR A 61 16.08 -7.54 -19.80
N PHE A 62 16.03 -7.31 -18.49
CA PHE A 62 17.13 -6.70 -17.74
C PHE A 62 17.88 -7.70 -16.84
N ASN A 63 17.50 -8.99 -16.85
CA ASN A 63 18.00 -10.02 -15.92
C ASN A 63 17.98 -9.52 -14.46
N TRP A 64 16.88 -8.86 -14.11
CA TRP A 64 16.73 -8.14 -12.86
C TRP A 64 15.89 -8.94 -11.87
N GLU A 65 16.35 -9.01 -10.61
CA GLU A 65 15.60 -9.60 -9.52
C GLU A 65 14.92 -8.50 -8.68
N PRO A 66 13.57 -8.49 -8.57
CA PRO A 66 12.86 -7.46 -7.82
C PRO A 66 13.07 -7.62 -6.31
N ILE A 67 13.21 -6.48 -5.62
CA ILE A 67 13.26 -6.46 -4.16
C ILE A 67 11.91 -6.94 -3.61
N HIS A 68 11.97 -7.80 -2.60
CA HIS A 68 10.78 -8.33 -1.95
C HIS A 68 9.94 -7.21 -1.29
N ILE A 69 8.64 -7.15 -1.59
CA ILE A 69 7.76 -6.03 -1.20
C ILE A 69 7.79 -5.73 0.31
N LYS A 70 7.90 -6.78 1.14
CA LYS A 70 7.95 -6.65 2.60
C LYS A 70 9.12 -5.77 3.04
N LYS A 71 10.29 -5.95 2.42
CA LYS A 71 11.49 -5.17 2.71
C LYS A 71 11.26 -3.71 2.31
N THR A 72 10.79 -3.47 1.09
CA THR A 72 10.50 -2.12 0.59
C THR A 72 9.56 -1.35 1.51
N ILE A 73 8.51 -2.00 2.03
CA ILE A 73 7.54 -1.37 2.93
C ILE A 73 8.16 -0.99 4.27
N LEU A 74 8.95 -1.89 4.86
CA LEU A 74 9.60 -1.65 6.15
C LEU A 74 10.67 -0.56 6.04
N ASP A 75 11.50 -0.61 5.01
CA ASP A 75 12.53 0.41 4.75
C ASP A 75 11.88 1.79 4.56
N THR A 76 10.75 1.86 3.87
CA THR A 76 9.98 3.11 3.68
C THR A 76 9.38 3.61 5.00
N ALA A 77 8.81 2.71 5.79
CA ALA A 77 8.25 3.06 7.09
C ALA A 77 9.32 3.56 8.07
N GLU A 78 10.50 2.93 8.06
CA GLU A 78 11.65 3.36 8.86
C GLU A 78 12.16 4.74 8.43
N SER A 79 12.23 5.01 7.12
CA SER A 79 12.61 6.33 6.58
C SER A 79 11.72 7.45 7.11
N ILE A 80 10.40 7.24 7.14
CA ILE A 80 9.44 8.21 7.68
C ILE A 80 9.59 8.34 9.20
N ASN A 81 9.80 7.23 9.92
CA ASN A 81 9.96 7.24 11.37
C ASN A 81 11.22 7.98 11.85
N LYS A 82 12.19 8.22 10.96
CA LYS A 82 13.37 9.06 11.25
C LYS A 82 13.09 10.57 11.11
N LEU A 83 11.99 10.95 10.47
CA LEU A 83 11.60 12.33 10.20
C LEU A 83 10.58 12.89 11.20
N ILE A 84 9.95 12.01 11.99
CA ILE A 84 8.91 12.32 12.98
C ILE A 84 9.47 12.03 14.36
#